data_AF-A0A9D9RBA0-F1
#
_entry.id   AF-A0A9D9RBA0-F1
#
_cell.length_a   1.000
_cell.length_b   1.000
_cell.length_c   1.000
_cell.angle_alpha   90.00
_cell.angle_beta   90.00
_cell.angle_gamma   90.00
#
_symmetry.space_group_name_H-M   'P 1'
#
loop_
_entity.id
_entity.type
_entity.pdbx_description
1 polymer ?
#
loop_
_entity_poly.entity_id
_entity_poly.type
_entity_poly.pdbx_seq_one_letter_code
_entity_poly.pdbx_strand_id
1 'polypeptide(L)'
;MQIYLVGGAVRDQLLNRKVFDRDWVVVGARVDDMLKQGYQPVGKDFPVFLHPKTHEEYALARTERKTHAGYTGFTVHADPSVTLEEDLARRDLTINAMAQAQ
;
A
#
# COMPACT_ATOMS: atom_id res chain seq x y z
N MET A 1 -7.42 11.60 -3.26
CA MET A 1 -6.72 10.30 -3.17
C MET A 1 -7.52 9.27 -3.94
N GLN A 2 -6.85 8.28 -4.53
CA GLN A 2 -7.47 7.09 -5.11
C GLN A 2 -7.09 5.89 -4.24
N ILE A 3 -8.05 5.02 -3.95
CA ILE A 3 -7.87 3.90 -3.02
C ILE A 3 -8.12 2.60 -3.77
N TYR A 4 -7.20 1.65 -3.62
CA TYR A 4 -7.26 0.36 -4.30
C TYR A 4 -7.08 -0.77 -3.28
N LEU A 5 -7.94 -1.77 -3.36
CA LEU A 5 -7.70 -3.06 -2.70
C LEU A 5 -6.56 -3.75 -3.46
N VAL A 6 -5.58 -4.29 -2.75
CA VAL A 6 -4.38 -4.85 -3.40
C VAL A 6 -3.99 -6.22 -2.82
N GLY A 7 -3.12 -6.93 -3.53
CA GLY A 7 -2.43 -8.10 -2.99
C GLY A 7 -3.32 -9.31 -2.76
N GLY A 8 -3.15 -9.94 -1.59
CA GLY A 8 -3.77 -11.23 -1.27
C GLY A 8 -5.29 -11.18 -1.31
N ALA A 9 -5.90 -10.06 -0.90
CA ALA A 9 -7.34 -9.89 -0.92
C ALA A 9 -7.93 -9.99 -2.34
N VAL A 10 -7.29 -9.33 -3.33
CA VAL A 10 -7.72 -9.38 -4.74
C VAL A 10 -7.52 -10.79 -5.30
N ARG A 11 -6.35 -11.39 -5.04
CA ARG A 11 -6.07 -12.78 -5.45
C ARG A 11 -7.12 -13.75 -4.92
N ASP A 12 -7.42 -13.67 -3.63
CA ASP A 12 -8.30 -14.63 -2.97
C ASP A 12 -9.76 -14.45 -3.44
N GLN A 13 -10.19 -13.22 -3.75
CA GLN A 13 -11.47 -12.98 -4.42
C GLN A 13 -11.53 -13.64 -5.80
N LEU A 14 -10.51 -13.44 -6.64
CA LEU A 14 -10.46 -14.03 -7.98
C LEU A 14 -10.40 -15.57 -7.97
N LEU A 15 -9.84 -16.15 -6.90
CA LEU A 15 -9.79 -17.59 -6.67
C LEU A 15 -11.02 -18.15 -5.93
N ASN A 16 -12.05 -17.34 -5.66
CA ASN A 16 -13.21 -17.72 -4.85
C ASN A 16 -12.85 -18.31 -3.47
N ARG A 17 -11.82 -17.74 -2.83
CA ARG A 17 -11.38 -18.09 -1.48
C ARG A 17 -11.88 -17.05 -0.49
N LYS A 18 -11.97 -17.46 0.78
CA LYS A 18 -12.29 -16.53 1.87
C LYS A 18 -11.16 -15.52 2.01
N VAL A 19 -11.51 -14.23 1.97
CA VAL A 19 -10.60 -13.13 2.28
C VAL A 19 -10.55 -12.95 3.79
N PHE A 20 -9.35 -12.96 4.36
CA PHE A 20 -9.14 -12.77 5.80
C PHE A 20 -8.69 -11.34 6.10
N ASP A 21 -7.73 -10.83 5.33
CA ASP A 21 -7.15 -9.52 5.50
C ASP A 21 -7.33 -8.68 4.23
N ARG A 22 -7.53 -7.38 4.41
CA ARG A 22 -7.62 -6.41 3.30
C ARG A 22 -6.56 -5.34 3.47
N ASP A 23 -5.67 -5.32 2.48
CA ASP A 23 -4.65 -4.30 2.35
C ASP A 23 -5.06 -3.31 1.27
N TRP A 24 -4.90 -2.03 1.58
CA TRP A 24 -5.26 -0.94 0.69
C TRP A 24 -4.03 -0.12 0.32
N VAL A 25 -3.98 0.33 -0.94
CA VAL A 25 -3.01 1.32 -1.41
C VAL A 25 -3.72 2.61 -1.73
N VAL A 26 -3.14 3.72 -1.26
CA VAL A 26 -3.63 5.08 -1.45
C VAL A 26 -2.68 5.83 -2.37
N VAL A 27 -3.17 6.21 -3.55
CA VAL A 27 -2.43 6.97 -4.58
C VAL A 27 -2.83 8.44 -4.53
N GLY A 28 -1.87 9.35 -4.74
CA GLY A 28 -2.14 10.78 -4.80
C GLY A 28 -2.51 11.41 -3.45
N ALA A 29 -1.88 10.96 -2.37
CA ALA A 29 -2.06 11.51 -1.02
C ALA A 29 -0.72 11.66 -0.30
N ARG A 30 -0.66 12.60 0.66
CA ARG A 30 0.46 12.78 1.59
C ARG A 30 0.10 12.22 2.96
N VAL A 31 1.12 12.02 3.80
CA VAL A 31 0.94 11.65 5.21
C VAL A 31 -0.04 12.61 5.91
N ASP A 32 0.13 13.92 5.72
CA ASP A 32 -0.75 14.93 6.32
C ASP A 32 -2.22 14.78 5.89
N ASP A 33 -2.47 14.34 4.65
CA ASP A 33 -3.83 14.13 4.16
C ASP A 33 -4.49 12.94 4.85
N MET A 34 -3.72 11.87 5.08
CA MET A 34 -4.16 10.69 5.84
C MET A 34 -4.48 11.07 7.29
N LEU A 35 -3.57 11.80 7.95
CA LEU A 35 -3.74 12.24 9.33
C LEU A 35 -4.96 13.17 9.50
N LYS A 36 -5.17 14.13 8.58
CA LYS A 36 -6.34 15.02 8.58
C LYS A 36 -7.66 14.26 8.46
N GLN A 37 -7.65 13.09 7.84
CA GLN A 37 -8.82 12.20 7.70
C GLN A 37 -8.97 11.21 8.86
N GLY A 38 -8.11 11.28 9.88
CA GLY A 38 -8.19 10.46 11.08
C GLY A 38 -7.55 9.08 10.97
N TYR A 39 -6.80 8.82 9.89
CA TYR A 39 -6.01 7.60 9.79
C TYR A 39 -4.88 7.59 10.82
N GLN A 40 -4.62 6.44 11.42
CA GLN A 40 -3.62 6.29 12.48
C GLN A 40 -2.34 5.64 11.93
N PRO A 41 -1.17 6.31 11.97
CA PRO A 41 0.05 5.74 11.43
C PRO A 41 0.50 4.51 12.23
N VAL A 42 0.98 3.49 11.52
CA VAL A 42 1.53 2.25 12.08
C VAL A 42 2.92 1.97 11.52
N GLY A 43 3.82 1.54 12.40
CA GLY A 43 5.24 1.37 12.06
C GLY A 43 6.03 2.68 12.05
N LYS A 44 7.36 2.58 12.05
CA LYS A 44 8.26 3.74 12.05
C LYS A 44 8.85 4.06 10.68
N ASP A 45 8.95 3.06 9.81
CA ASP A 45 9.75 3.13 8.59
C ASP A 45 8.92 3.18 7.30
N PHE A 46 7.59 2.99 7.40
CA PHE A 46 6.69 2.92 6.25
C PHE A 46 5.42 3.74 6.48
N PRO A 47 4.92 4.45 5.44
CA PRO A 47 3.69 5.23 5.55
C PRO A 47 2.46 4.32 5.43
N VAL A 48 2.27 3.46 6.42
CA VAL A 48 1.09 2.60 6.59
C VAL A 48 0.22 3.17 7.70
N PHE A 49 -1.08 3.11 7.51
CA PHE A 49 -2.06 3.66 8.45
C PHE A 49 -3.22 2.72 8.67
N LEU A 50 -3.84 2.77 9.84
CA LEU A 50 -5.11 2.11 10.12
C LEU A 50 -6.27 3.04 9.80
N HIS A 51 -7.28 2.52 9.10
CA HIS A 51 -8.51 3.24 8.82
C HIS A 51 -9.33 3.47 10.12
N PRO A 52 -9.84 4.68 10.37
CA PRO A 52 -10.42 5.07 11.68
C PRO A 52 -11.68 4.29 12.08
N LYS A 53 -12.36 3.62 11.15
CA LYS A 53 -13.58 2.86 11.42
C LYS A 53 -13.41 1.35 11.33
N THR A 54 -12.61 0.89 10.38
CA THR A 54 -12.49 -0.54 10.05
C THR A 54 -11.21 -1.15 10.60
N HIS A 55 -10.22 -0.33 10.97
CA HIS A 55 -8.87 -0.76 11.34
C HIS A 55 -8.15 -1.59 10.26
N GLU A 56 -8.60 -1.55 9.01
CA GLU A 56 -7.88 -2.11 7.87
C GLU A 56 -6.64 -1.26 7.55
N GLU A 57 -5.63 -1.86 6.92
CA GLU A 57 -4.35 -1.22 6.63
C GLU A 57 -4.38 -0.48 5.29
N TYR A 58 -3.94 0.78 5.31
CA TYR A 58 -3.88 1.69 4.18
C TYR A 58 -2.45 2.20 4.04
N ALA A 59 -1.75 1.80 2.99
CA ALA A 59 -0.40 2.24 2.69
C ALA A 59 -0.43 3.33 1.62
N LEU A 60 0.37 4.40 1.80
CA LEU A 60 0.64 5.30 0.67
C LEU A 60 1.42 4.56 -0.41
N ALA A 61 1.04 4.81 -1.68
CA ALA A 61 1.78 4.32 -2.84
C ALA A 61 3.25 4.77 -2.76
N ARG A 62 4.16 3.85 -3.06
CA ARG A 62 5.59 4.09 -2.90
C ARG A 62 6.44 3.36 -3.92
N THR A 63 7.62 3.91 -4.15
CA THR A 63 8.71 3.21 -4.85
C THR A 63 9.81 2.85 -3.86
N GLU A 64 10.59 1.84 -4.21
CA GLU A 64 11.74 1.40 -3.44
C GLU A 64 13.01 1.64 -4.27
N ARG A 65 13.92 2.48 -3.77
CA ARG A 65 15.22 2.70 -4.41
C ARG A 65 16.30 1.96 -3.63
N LYS A 66 17.01 1.05 -4.30
CA LYS A 66 18.17 0.38 -3.73
C LYS A 66 19.30 1.39 -3.50
N THR A 67 19.69 1.58 -2.25
CA THR A 67 20.74 2.53 -1.85
C THR A 67 22.06 1.83 -1.52
N HIS A 68 22.04 0.60 -1.01
CA HIS A 68 23.26 -0.15 -0.65
C HIS A 68 23.10 -1.67 -0.89
N ALA A 69 24.22 -2.40 -0.87
CA ALA A 69 24.21 -3.86 -0.89
C ALA A 69 23.78 -4.42 0.47
N GLY A 70 22.74 -5.26 0.50
CA GLY A 70 22.18 -5.87 1.72
C GLY A 70 20.66 -5.74 1.82
N TYR A 71 20.04 -6.47 2.74
CA TYR A 71 18.58 -6.49 2.94
C TYR A 71 17.99 -5.17 3.48
N THR A 72 18.83 -4.31 4.08
CA THR A 72 18.43 -3.01 4.66
C THR A 72 18.64 -1.82 3.72
N GLY A 73 19.08 -2.07 2.47
CA GLY A 73 19.52 -1.03 1.55
C GLY A 73 18.42 -0.45 0.67
N PHE A 74 17.22 -0.18 1.20
CA PHE A 74 16.12 0.40 0.42
C PHE A 74 15.62 1.68 1.07
N THR A 75 15.57 2.75 0.29
CA THR A 75 14.86 3.98 0.69
C THR A 75 13.47 3.95 0.10
N VAL A 76 12.48 4.12 0.97
CA VAL A 76 11.08 4.26 0.61
C VAL A 76 10.83 5.69 0.17
N HIS A 77 10.25 5.84 -1.02
CA HIS A 77 9.77 7.13 -1.50
C HIS A 77 8.25 7.06 -1.71
N ALA A 78 7.50 7.70 -0.82
CA ALA A 78 6.06 7.84 -0.92
C ALA A 78 5.71 9.31 -1.17
N ASP A 79 5.23 9.60 -2.37
CA ASP A 79 4.85 10.94 -2.81
C ASP A 79 3.53 10.85 -3.60
N PRO A 80 2.68 11.89 -3.59
CA PRO A 80 1.47 11.93 -4.41
C PRO A 80 1.69 11.66 -5.91
N SER A 81 2.90 11.87 -6.43
CA SER A 81 3.21 11.57 -7.83
C SER A 81 3.40 10.08 -8.13
N VAL A 82 3.61 9.24 -7.11
CA VAL A 82 3.83 7.80 -7.31
C VAL A 82 2.54 7.16 -7.81
N THR A 83 2.61 6.45 -8.93
CA THR A 83 1.43 5.82 -9.55
C THR A 83 1.12 4.47 -8.94
N LEU A 84 -0.09 3.95 -9.22
CA LEU A 84 -0.45 2.59 -8.82
C LEU A 84 0.48 1.56 -9.46
N GLU A 85 0.79 1.74 -10.74
CA GLU A 85 1.65 0.84 -11.51
C GLU A 85 3.06 0.77 -10.92
N GLU A 86 3.61 1.91 -10.48
CA GLU A 86 4.91 1.96 -9.81
C GLU A 86 4.91 1.21 -8.46
N ASP A 87 3.84 1.32 -7.67
CA ASP A 87 3.69 0.56 -6.42
C ASP A 87 3.48 -0.95 -6.68
N LEU A 88 2.74 -1.31 -7.71
CA LEU A 88 2.53 -2.72 -8.06
C LEU A 88 3.82 -3.36 -8.61
N ALA A 89 4.61 -2.61 -9.38
CA ALA A 89 5.83 -3.10 -10.01
C ALA A 89 6.95 -3.48 -9.02
N ARG A 90 6.93 -2.92 -7.80
CA ARG A 90 7.90 -3.28 -6.74
C ARG A 90 7.55 -4.56 -5.97
N ARG A 91 6.37 -5.15 -6.18
CA ARG A 91 5.92 -6.33 -5.43
C ARG A 91 6.58 -7.60 -5.94
N ASP A 92 6.90 -8.50 -5.01
CA ASP A 92 7.71 -9.70 -5.29
C ASP A 92 7.06 -10.68 -6.28
N LEU A 93 5.74 -10.89 -6.18
CA LEU A 93 5.00 -11.90 -6.95
C LEU A 93 3.89 -11.25 -7.75
N THR A 94 3.81 -11.58 -9.04
CA THR A 94 2.79 -11.05 -9.97
C THR A 94 1.36 -11.31 -9.49
N ILE A 95 1.11 -12.48 -8.90
CA ILE A 95 -0.20 -12.84 -8.33
C ILE A 95 -0.61 -11.95 -7.14
N ASN A 96 0.34 -11.25 -6.51
CA ASN A 96 0.07 -10.28 -5.44
C ASN A 96 0.24 -8.83 -5.93
N ALA A 97 0.57 -8.63 -7.22
CA ALA A 97 0.72 -7.34 -7.87
C ALA A 97 -0.55 -6.97 -8.68
N MET A 98 -1.71 -7.15 -8.03
CA MET A 98 -3.02 -6.80 -8.60
C MET A 98 -3.70 -5.76 -7.70
N ALA A 99 -4.54 -4.96 -8.32
CA ALA A 99 -5.31 -3.92 -7.66
C ALA A 99 -6.76 -3.93 -8.17
N GLN A 100 -7.69 -3.60 -7.28
CA GLN A 100 -9.09 -3.39 -7.60
C GLN A 100 -9.51 -2.03 -7.05
N ALA A 101 -10.11 -1.20 -7.90
CA ALA A 101 -10.64 0.09 -7.48
C ALA A 101 -11.76 -0.08 -6.44
N GLN A 102 -11.76 0.76 -5.41
CA GLN A 102 -12.80 0.82 -4.39
C GLN A 102 -14.11 1.39 -4.93
#